data_AF-A0A8U1EML8-F1
#
_entry.id   AF-A0A8U1EML8-F1
#
_cell.length_a   1.000
_cell.length_b   1.000
_cell.length_c   1.000
_cell.angle_alpha   90.00
_cell.angle_beta   90.00
_cell.angle_gamma   90.00
#
_symmetry.space_group_name_H-M   'P 1'
#
loop_
_entity.id
_entity.type
_entity.pdbx_description
1 polymer ?
#
loop_
_entity_poly.entity_id
_entity_poly.type
_entity_poly.pdbx_seq_one_letter_code
_entity_poly.pdbx_strand_id
1 'polypeptide(L)'
;MWRQNQNMEASEDRGLDVECVVNRWMVDYYVSVAFEAFKNEQDTDFCEIRDILQCHLVRPLEANDATPKKIRAIQFLARINDGDKLDFSFDSQEDLTPLESALSVLDSIREESPVPQKDVDRVQKSIREMVRSVHTVYHH
;
A
#
# COMPACT_ATOMS: atom_id res chain seq x y z
N MET A 1 -8.21 4.67 -6.00
CA MET A 1 -7.74 6.01 -5.60
C MET A 1 -7.45 6.02 -4.10
N TRP A 2 -6.17 5.95 -3.72
CA TRP A 2 -5.74 6.03 -2.32
C TRP A 2 -5.44 7.49 -1.97
N ARG A 3 -6.42 8.24 -1.47
CA ARG A 3 -6.22 9.58 -0.92
C ARG A 3 -6.49 9.57 0.58
N GLN A 4 -5.44 9.70 1.37
CA GLN A 4 -5.55 10.27 2.72
C GLN A 4 -5.54 11.80 2.56
N ASN A 5 -6.74 12.39 2.42
CA ASN A 5 -6.85 13.84 2.59
C ASN A 5 -6.79 14.15 4.09
N GLN A 6 -5.69 14.80 4.47
CA GLN A 6 -5.54 15.75 5.58
C GLN A 6 -6.67 15.76 6.62
N ASN A 7 -6.65 14.80 7.54
CA ASN A 7 -7.45 14.88 8.77
C ASN A 7 -6.59 14.50 9.99
N MET A 8 -5.33 14.97 9.98
CA MET A 8 -4.43 14.90 11.13
C MET A 8 -4.38 16.28 11.80
N GLU A 9 -5.54 16.88 12.07
CA GLU A 9 -5.65 17.98 13.01
C GLU A 9 -5.80 17.37 14.41
N ALA A 10 -4.93 17.79 15.31
CA ALA A 10 -4.90 17.38 16.71
C ALA A 10 -6.26 17.65 17.35
N SER A 11 -7.06 16.61 17.56
CA SER A 11 -8.30 16.75 18.31
C SER A 11 -7.98 16.77 19.80
N GLU A 12 -8.27 17.92 20.41
CA GLU A 12 -8.37 18.13 21.85
C GLU A 12 -9.13 17.00 22.54
N ASP A 13 -8.68 16.67 23.75
CA ASP A 13 -9.18 15.70 24.74
C ASP A 13 -10.67 15.33 24.59
N ARG A 14 -10.96 14.43 23.65
CA ARG A 14 -12.20 13.66 23.58
C ARG A 14 -11.82 12.27 24.06
N GLY A 15 -12.37 11.84 25.19
CA GLY A 15 -12.12 10.49 25.72
C GLY A 15 -12.19 9.44 24.60
N LEU A 16 -11.34 8.41 24.70
CA LEU A 16 -11.09 7.38 23.67
C LEU A 16 -12.30 7.17 22.76
N ASP A 17 -12.24 7.72 21.54
CA ASP A 17 -13.26 7.45 20.55
C ASP A 17 -13.17 5.95 20.19
N VAL A 18 -14.10 5.18 20.76
CA VAL A 18 -14.16 3.72 20.59
C VAL A 18 -14.20 3.36 19.10
N GLU A 19 -14.84 4.18 18.27
CA GLU A 19 -14.85 3.97 16.82
C GLU A 19 -13.44 4.06 16.24
N CYS A 20 -12.67 5.10 16.58
CA CYS A 20 -11.29 5.28 16.11
C CYS A 20 -10.40 4.10 16.49
N VAL A 21 -10.52 3.61 17.73
CA VAL A 21 -9.74 2.48 18.25
C VAL A 21 -10.12 1.19 17.53
N VAL A 22 -11.41 0.89 17.40
CA VAL A 22 -11.89 -0.32 16.74
C VAL A 22 -11.53 -0.32 15.25
N ASN A 23 -11.70 0.80 14.55
CA ASN A 23 -11.32 0.90 13.14
C ASN A 23 -9.82 0.70 12.95
N ARG A 24 -8.98 1.25 13.84
CA ARG A 24 -7.54 1.00 13.84
C ARG A 24 -7.21 -0.48 14.04
N TRP A 25 -7.93 -1.18 14.94
CA TRP A 25 -7.75 -2.63 15.14
C TRP A 25 -8.15 -3.43 13.91
N MET A 26 -9.26 -3.06 13.25
CA MET A 26 -9.67 -3.70 12.00
C MET A 26 -8.63 -3.51 10.90
N VAL A 27 -8.08 -2.31 10.75
CA VAL A 27 -6.98 -2.02 9.83
C VAL A 27 -5.75 -2.87 10.17
N ASP A 28 -5.33 -2.91 11.43
CA ASP A 28 -4.18 -3.70 11.88
C ASP A 28 -4.38 -5.20 11.60
N TYR A 29 -5.58 -5.72 11.84
CA TYR A 29 -5.95 -7.11 11.58
C TYR A 29 -5.89 -7.42 10.08
N TYR A 30 -6.59 -6.65 9.24
CA TYR A 30 -6.60 -6.92 7.80
C TYR A 30 -5.24 -6.72 7.15
N VAL A 31 -4.41 -5.79 7.62
CA VAL A 31 -3.01 -5.71 7.19
C VAL A 31 -2.26 -7.01 7.51
N SER A 32 -2.43 -7.57 8.71
CA SER A 32 -1.78 -8.82 9.09
C SER A 32 -2.21 -9.99 8.19
N VAL A 33 -3.51 -10.13 7.95
CA VAL A 33 -4.05 -11.20 7.08
C VAL A 33 -3.63 -10.99 5.63
N ALA A 34 -3.58 -9.75 5.14
CA ALA A 34 -3.09 -9.43 3.80
C ALA A 34 -1.61 -9.83 3.62
N PHE A 35 -0.75 -9.56 4.61
CA PHE A 35 0.63 -10.02 4.54
C PHE A 35 0.74 -11.54 4.50
N GLU A 36 -0.09 -12.26 5.25
CA GLU A 36 -0.12 -13.72 5.23
C GLU A 36 -0.58 -14.25 3.87
N ALA A 37 -1.69 -13.72 3.32
CA ALA A 37 -2.19 -14.09 2.00
C ALA A 37 -1.14 -13.83 0.90
N PHE A 38 -0.52 -12.64 0.91
CA PHE A 38 0.54 -12.31 -0.06
C PHE A 38 1.75 -13.24 0.06
N LYS A 39 2.19 -13.53 1.29
CA LYS A 39 3.33 -14.43 1.55
C LYS A 39 3.06 -15.86 1.08
N ASN A 40 1.80 -16.29 1.14
CA ASN A 40 1.35 -17.62 0.73
C ASN A 40 0.91 -17.68 -0.74
N GLU A 41 1.15 -16.62 -1.53
CA GLU A 41 0.77 -16.55 -2.96
C GLU A 41 -0.75 -16.74 -3.19
N GLN A 42 -1.56 -16.31 -2.22
CA GLN A 42 -3.02 -16.35 -2.30
C GLN A 42 -3.57 -15.04 -2.87
N ASP A 43 -3.31 -14.79 -4.17
CA ASP A 43 -3.58 -13.49 -4.81
C ASP A 43 -5.04 -13.07 -4.76
N THR A 44 -5.98 -14.02 -4.87
CA THR A 44 -7.43 -13.74 -4.78
C THR A 44 -7.80 -13.26 -3.37
N ASP A 45 -7.40 -14.02 -2.35
CA ASP A 45 -7.64 -13.67 -0.95
C ASP A 45 -7.00 -12.30 -0.62
N PHE A 46 -5.77 -12.07 -1.08
CA PHE A 46 -5.08 -10.80 -0.91
C PHE A 46 -5.86 -9.63 -1.54
N CYS A 47 -6.40 -9.79 -2.75
CA CYS A 47 -7.22 -8.77 -3.41
C CYS A 47 -8.51 -8.49 -2.65
N GLU A 48 -9.22 -9.53 -2.19
CA GLU A 48 -10.46 -9.36 -1.41
C GLU A 48 -10.20 -8.64 -0.07
N ILE A 49 -9.13 -9.02 0.63
CA ILE A 49 -8.72 -8.37 1.89
C ILE A 49 -8.32 -6.92 1.64
N ARG A 50 -7.58 -6.63 0.57
CA ARG A 50 -7.19 -5.27 0.17
C ARG A 50 -8.43 -4.40 -0.05
N ASP A 51 -9.46 -4.93 -0.72
CA ASP A 51 -10.67 -4.19 -1.01
C ASP A 51 -11.47 -3.88 0.28
N ILE A 52 -11.54 -4.84 1.22
CA ILE A 52 -12.09 -4.62 2.57
C ILE A 52 -11.29 -3.54 3.32
N LEU A 53 -9.96 -3.64 3.29
CA LEU A 53 -9.09 -2.66 3.95
C LEU A 53 -9.35 -1.25 3.39
N GLN A 54 -9.53 -1.11 2.08
CA GLN A 54 -9.82 0.18 1.45
C GLN A 54 -11.13 0.81 1.96
N CYS A 55 -12.16 0.00 2.25
CA CYS A 55 -13.40 0.48 2.87
C CYS A 55 -13.18 1.00 4.31
N HIS A 56 -12.21 0.48 5.05
CA HIS A 56 -11.91 0.95 6.40
C HIS A 56 -11.08 2.24 6.42
N LEU A 57 -10.30 2.53 5.37
CA LEU A 57 -9.43 3.71 5.34
C LEU A 57 -10.14 5.06 5.16
N VAL A 58 -11.44 5.05 4.85
CA VAL A 58 -12.27 6.27 4.82
C VAL A 58 -12.95 6.55 6.16
N ARG A 59 -12.75 5.68 7.16
CA ARG A 59 -13.29 5.82 8.52
C ARG A 59 -12.28 6.54 9.42
N PRO A 60 -12.72 7.15 10.53
CA PRO A 60 -11.80 7.75 11.48
C PRO A 60 -10.94 6.64 12.14
N LEU A 61 -9.64 6.91 12.25
CA LEU A 61 -8.64 6.01 12.82
C LEU A 61 -7.94 6.71 13.98
N GLU A 62 -7.65 5.96 15.04
CA GLU A 62 -6.80 6.45 16.12
C GLU A 62 -5.41 6.80 15.57
N ALA A 63 -4.98 8.05 15.82
CA ALA A 63 -3.69 8.55 15.37
C ALA A 63 -2.53 7.80 16.01
N ASN A 64 -1.61 7.30 15.18
CA ASN A 64 -0.36 6.68 15.62
C ASN A 64 0.65 6.62 14.46
N ASP A 65 1.92 6.40 14.78
CA ASP A 65 3.02 6.41 13.80
C ASP A 65 3.18 5.09 13.01
N ALA A 66 2.49 4.03 13.41
CA ALA A 66 2.65 2.68 12.86
C ALA A 66 1.64 2.37 11.74
N THR A 67 0.39 2.77 11.90
CA THR A 67 -0.70 2.50 10.96
C THR A 67 -0.43 3.07 9.56
N PRO A 68 0.08 4.32 9.39
CA PRO A 68 0.44 4.82 8.06
C PRO A 68 1.49 3.95 7.36
N LYS A 69 2.53 3.50 8.09
CA LYS A 69 3.60 2.64 7.54
C LYS A 69 3.08 1.28 7.10
N LYS A 70 2.16 0.70 7.87
CA LYS A 70 1.46 -0.55 7.53
C LYS A 70 0.64 -0.41 6.24
N ILE A 71 -0.11 0.69 6.12
CA ILE A 71 -0.89 1.00 4.91
C ILE A 71 0.03 1.18 3.70
N ARG A 72 1.14 1.92 3.85
CA ARG A 72 2.16 2.09 2.80
C ARG A 72 2.71 0.76 2.30
N ALA A 73 2.98 -0.17 3.21
CA ALA A 73 3.47 -1.51 2.83
C ALA A 73 2.42 -2.28 2.01
N ILE A 74 1.13 -2.27 2.42
CA ILE A 74 0.07 -2.91 1.62
C ILE A 74 -0.13 -2.22 0.27
N GLN A 75 -0.06 -0.88 0.21
CA GLN A 75 -0.13 -0.13 -1.05
C GLN A 75 0.99 -0.52 -2.03
N PHE A 76 2.19 -0.78 -1.51
CA PHE A 76 3.33 -1.23 -2.29
C PHE A 76 3.11 -2.66 -2.80
N LEU A 77 2.71 -3.59 -1.93
CA LEU A 77 2.43 -4.97 -2.32
C LEU A 77 1.27 -5.10 -3.31
N ALA A 78 0.21 -4.30 -3.17
CA ALA A 78 -0.91 -4.29 -4.11
C ALA A 78 -0.49 -3.96 -5.54
N ARG A 79 0.44 -3.01 -5.70
CA ARG A 79 0.99 -2.62 -7.00
C ARG A 79 1.90 -3.68 -7.61
N ILE A 80 2.62 -4.42 -6.77
CA ILE A 80 3.42 -5.56 -7.21
C ILE A 80 2.53 -6.72 -7.64
N ASN A 81 1.48 -7.02 -6.86
CA ASN A 81 0.50 -8.07 -7.14
C ASN A 81 -0.19 -7.85 -8.49
N ASP A 82 -0.57 -6.60 -8.79
CA ASP A 82 -1.20 -6.24 -10.06
C ASP A 82 -0.17 -5.90 -11.15
N GLY A 83 1.11 -6.28 -10.98
CA GLY A 83 2.24 -5.82 -11.78
C GLY A 83 2.19 -6.16 -13.28
N ASP A 84 1.41 -7.18 -13.65
CA ASP A 84 1.20 -7.66 -15.01
C ASP A 84 -0.02 -7.03 -15.72
N LYS A 85 -0.86 -6.29 -14.97
CA LYS A 85 -2.08 -5.63 -15.47
C LYS A 85 -1.75 -4.24 -16.02
N LEU A 86 -1.20 -4.20 -17.22
CA LEU A 86 -0.76 -2.96 -17.87
C LEU A 86 -1.90 -1.98 -18.21
N ASP A 87 -3.13 -2.46 -18.29
CA ASP A 87 -4.34 -1.67 -18.52
C ASP A 87 -4.92 -1.06 -17.22
N PHE A 88 -4.33 -1.38 -16.06
CA PHE A 88 -4.77 -0.90 -14.77
C PHE A 88 -3.86 0.22 -14.23
N SER A 89 -4.45 1.34 -13.81
CA SER A 89 -3.73 2.40 -13.10
C SER A 89 -4.25 2.57 -11.66
N PHE A 90 -3.31 2.70 -10.72
CA PHE A 90 -3.62 2.98 -9.32
C PHE A 90 -3.91 4.47 -9.05
N ASP A 91 -3.39 5.36 -9.91
CA ASP A 91 -3.58 6.80 -9.82
C ASP A 91 -4.15 7.36 -11.12
N SER A 92 -5.39 7.81 -11.09
CA SER A 92 -6.05 8.45 -12.24
C SER A 92 -5.35 9.72 -12.77
N GLN A 93 -4.42 10.30 -11.99
CA GLN A 93 -3.70 11.51 -12.38
C GLN A 93 -2.40 11.20 -13.13
N GLU A 94 -1.92 9.96 -13.06
CA GLU A 94 -0.67 9.54 -13.68
C GLU A 94 -0.90 8.26 -14.50
N ASP A 95 -0.46 8.26 -15.75
CA ASP A 95 -0.51 7.08 -16.63
C ASP A 95 0.65 6.13 -16.32
N LEU A 96 0.75 5.69 -15.06
CA LEU A 96 1.75 4.73 -14.60
C LEU A 96 1.16 3.32 -14.58
N THR A 97 1.94 2.37 -15.10
CA THR A 97 1.67 0.94 -14.85
C THR A 97 1.74 0.63 -13.35
N PRO A 98 1.15 -0.49 -12.89
CA PRO A 98 1.21 -0.89 -11.48
C PRO A 98 2.64 -0.93 -10.92
N LEU A 99 3.59 -1.52 -11.65
CA LEU A 99 4.99 -1.60 -11.21
C LEU A 99 5.69 -0.24 -11.20
N GLU A 100 5.38 0.67 -12.11
CA GLU A 100 5.91 2.04 -12.07
C GLU A 100 5.35 2.80 -10.87
N SER A 101 4.05 2.67 -10.61
CA SER A 101 3.44 3.22 -9.39
C SER A 101 4.06 2.64 -8.13
N ALA A 102 4.53 1.37 -8.15
CA ALA A 102 5.21 0.76 -7.02
C ALA A 102 6.54 1.46 -6.70
N LEU A 103 7.26 1.95 -7.72
CA LEU A 103 8.48 2.74 -7.53
C LEU A 103 8.18 4.05 -6.79
N SER A 104 7.10 4.76 -7.16
CA SER A 104 6.68 5.98 -6.46
C SER A 104 6.32 5.72 -4.99
N VAL A 105 5.68 4.59 -4.68
CA VAL A 105 5.41 4.19 -3.29
C VAL A 105 6.69 3.82 -2.54
N LEU A 106 7.65 3.17 -3.20
CA LEU A 106 8.96 2.85 -2.59
C LEU A 106 9.74 4.12 -2.24
N ASP A 107 9.67 5.15 -3.09
CA ASP A 107 10.26 6.46 -2.81
C ASP A 107 9.59 7.11 -1.57
N SER A 108 8.26 7.01 -1.45
CA SER A 108 7.55 7.47 -0.25
C SER A 108 7.99 6.70 1.00
N ILE A 109 8.15 5.37 0.93
CA ILE A 109 8.62 4.55 2.05
C ILE A 109 10.03 4.97 2.49
N ARG A 110 10.93 5.25 1.54
CA ARG A 110 12.29 5.75 1.82
C ARG A 110 12.24 7.08 2.60
N GLU A 111 11.32 7.96 2.26
CA GLU A 111 11.19 9.28 2.89
C GLU A 111 10.52 9.21 4.26
N GLU A 112 9.58 8.29 4.46
CA GLU A 112 8.75 8.18 5.66
C GLU A 112 9.31 7.21 6.73
N SER A 113 10.27 6.35 6.36
CA SER A 113 10.79 5.30 7.25
C SER A 113 12.31 5.16 7.17
N PRO A 114 12.99 4.86 8.30
CA PRO A 114 14.43 4.67 8.33
C PRO A 114 14.82 3.29 7.76
N VAL A 115 14.69 3.12 6.45
CA VAL A 115 15.09 1.91 5.72
C VAL A 115 16.51 2.09 5.18
N PRO A 116 17.43 1.11 5.33
CA PRO A 116 18.77 1.23 4.77
C PRO A 116 18.75 1.42 3.25
N GLN A 117 19.49 2.39 2.74
CA GLN A 117 19.52 2.73 1.30
C GLN A 117 19.84 1.52 0.42
N LYS A 118 20.76 0.65 0.86
CA LYS A 118 21.11 -0.59 0.15
C LYS A 118 19.91 -1.51 -0.11
N ASP A 119 18.95 -1.54 0.81
CA ASP A 119 17.76 -2.39 0.71
C ASP A 119 16.74 -1.76 -0.25
N VAL A 120 16.59 -0.44 -0.19
CA VAL A 120 15.79 0.34 -1.15
C VAL A 120 16.32 0.15 -2.57
N ASP A 121 17.63 0.33 -2.79
CA ASP A 121 18.26 0.20 -4.11
C ASP A 121 18.08 -1.22 -4.68
N ARG A 122 18.22 -2.25 -3.83
CA ARG A 122 18.02 -3.65 -4.21
C ARG A 122 16.58 -3.90 -4.67
N VAL A 123 15.60 -3.42 -3.91
CA VAL A 123 14.18 -3.60 -4.25
C VAL A 123 13.82 -2.78 -5.51
N GLN A 124 14.30 -1.54 -5.61
CA GLN A 124 14.09 -0.70 -6.78
C GLN A 124 14.64 -1.34 -8.05
N LYS A 125 15.85 -1.91 -7.98
CA LYS A 125 16.44 -2.66 -9.10
C LYS A 125 15.56 -3.83 -9.53
N SER A 126 15.07 -4.62 -8.56
CA SER A 126 14.21 -5.78 -8.82
C SER A 126 12.91 -5.37 -9.53
N ILE A 127 12.25 -4.30 -9.07
CA ILE A 127 11.03 -3.79 -9.72
C ILE A 127 11.33 -3.29 -11.13
N ARG A 128 12.43 -2.55 -11.35
CA ARG A 128 12.81 -2.08 -12.70
C ARG A 128 13.07 -3.24 -13.66
N GLU A 129 13.63 -4.35 -13.18
CA GLU A 129 13.80 -5.57 -13.97
C GLU A 129 12.45 -6.20 -14.31
N MET A 130 11.51 -6.26 -13.35
CA MET A 130 10.13 -6.71 -13.61
C MET A 130 9.43 -5.85 -14.66
N VAL A 131 9.51 -4.51 -14.56
CA VAL A 131 8.93 -3.58 -15.54
C VAL A 131 9.41 -3.91 -16.95
N ARG A 132 10.73 -4.06 -17.14
CA ARG A 132 11.31 -4.40 -18.46
C ARG A 132 10.85 -5.77 -18.96
N SER A 133 10.78 -6.75 -18.07
CA SER A 133 10.32 -8.10 -18.40
C SER A 133 8.89 -8.08 -18.94
N VAL A 134 7.98 -7.41 -18.23
CA VAL A 134 6.58 -7.29 -18.61
C VAL A 134 6.47 -6.59 -19.98
N HIS A 135 7.14 -5.46 -20.19
CA HIS A 135 7.11 -4.76 -21.48
C HIS A 135 7.67 -5.58 -22.65
N THR A 136 8.69 -6.41 -22.42
CA THR A 136 9.28 -7.25 -23.48
C THR A 136 8.30 -8.34 -23.95
N VAL A 137 7.48 -8.87 -23.04
CA VAL A 137 6.46 -9.90 -23.36
C VAL A 137 5.34 -9.33 -24.24
N TYR A 138 4.97 -8.06 -24.07
CA TYR A 138 3.87 -7.42 -24.82
C TYR A 138 4.30 -6.71 -26.13
N HIS A 139 5.58 -6.78 -26.51
CA HIS A 139 6.12 -6.25 -27.77
C HIS A 139 6.46 -7.33 -28.82
N HIS A 140 5.86 -8.52 -28.71
CA HIS A 140 5.87 -9.58 -29.73
C HIS A 140 4.46 -9.90 -30.21
#